data_AF-A0A9E0AFS1-F1
#
_entry.id   AF-A0A9E0AFS1-F1
#
_cell.length_a   1.000
_cell.length_b   1.000
_cell.length_c   1.000
_cell.angle_alpha   90.00
_cell.angle_beta   90.00
_cell.angle_gamma   90.00
#
_symmetry.space_group_name_H-M   'P 1'
#
loop_
_entity.id
_entity.type
_entity.pdbx_description
1 polymer ?
#
loop_
_entity_poly.entity_id
_entity_poly.type
_entity_poly.pdbx_seq_one_letter_code
_entity_poly.pdbx_strand_id
1 'polypeptide(L)'
;MSRITILRIVCLLALSTGSLITRAQVTPGFRSMVEAVLVDTSNRYWDYPKPIAVSDPVLSLMQDEFNRSDSLSLLFVEVSPANFRHLMQGEEVIDYCSRHDLVATLTALAVHCNPDVRIKALQARLTRARIGLLINDKKLRNGRRVEENRVSGRFFLEIMERTPHDIPGSENATIHDLYMRELMENLDLLTGEFIFFGPDKQQRMGNPAEISKAMVRWHAKLYPGK
;
A
#
# COMPACT_ATOMS: atom_id res chain seq x y z
N MET A 1 -2.04 -41.82 21.77
CA MET A 1 -2.44 -40.45 22.14
C MET A 1 -3.59 -40.01 21.25
N SER A 2 -4.69 -39.54 21.83
CA SER A 2 -5.88 -39.11 21.06
C SER A 2 -5.59 -37.82 20.28
N ARG A 3 -6.08 -37.70 19.03
CA ARG A 3 -5.95 -36.49 18.19
C ARG A 3 -6.45 -35.22 18.89
N ILE A 4 -7.38 -35.37 19.83
CA ILE A 4 -7.93 -34.27 20.64
C ILE A 4 -6.90 -33.73 21.64
N THR A 5 -6.01 -34.58 22.13
CA THR A 5 -4.94 -34.17 23.06
C THR A 5 -3.88 -33.32 22.35
N ILE A 6 -3.55 -33.63 21.10
CA ILE A 6 -2.59 -32.86 20.29
C ILE A 6 -3.16 -31.47 19.97
N LEU A 7 -4.44 -31.39 19.59
CA LEU A 7 -5.09 -30.11 19.28
C LEU A 7 -5.13 -29.17 20.49
N ARG A 8 -5.38 -29.70 21.69
CA ARG A 8 -5.39 -28.92 22.94
C ARG A 8 -3.99 -28.40 23.31
N ILE A 9 -2.93 -29.19 23.08
CA ILE A 9 -1.55 -28.75 23.33
C ILE A 9 -1.12 -27.65 22.37
N VAL A 10 -1.52 -27.72 21.09
CA VAL A 10 -1.24 -26.67 20.10
C VAL A 10 -1.98 -25.37 20.43
N CYS A 11 -3.24 -25.43 20.87
CA CYS A 11 -3.98 -24.25 21.31
C CYS A 11 -3.44 -23.65 22.63
N LEU A 12 -2.97 -24.48 23.57
CA LEU A 12 -2.40 -24.02 24.84
C LEU A 12 -1.01 -23.39 24.67
N LEU A 13 -0.19 -23.88 23.73
CA LEU A 13 1.10 -23.27 23.39
C LEU A 13 0.94 -21.92 22.67
N ALA A 14 -0.12 -21.76 21.87
CA ALA A 14 -0.43 -20.49 21.19
C ALA A 14 -0.89 -19.38 22.16
N LEU A 15 -1.34 -19.73 23.36
CA LEU A 15 -1.80 -18.77 24.39
C LEU A 15 -0.67 -18.32 25.34
N SER A 16 0.45 -19.06 25.45
CA SER A 16 1.55 -18.74 26.37
C SER A 16 2.69 -17.95 25.74
N THR A 17 2.76 -17.87 24.41
CA THR A 17 3.67 -16.96 23.71
C THR A 17 2.86 -15.77 23.21
N GLY A 18 3.12 -14.58 23.74
CA GLY A 18 2.46 -13.31 23.37
C GLY A 18 2.70 -12.83 21.93
N SER A 19 2.70 -13.75 20.95
CA SER A 19 2.80 -13.54 19.51
C SER A 19 1.51 -14.00 18.83
N LEU A 20 0.38 -13.43 19.25
CA LEU A 20 -0.93 -13.62 18.61
C LEU A 20 -1.02 -12.75 17.35
N ILE A 21 -0.33 -13.19 16.28
CA ILE A 21 -0.85 -13.36 14.90
C ILE A 21 0.14 -14.33 14.24
N THR A 22 -0.19 -15.61 14.17
CA THR A 22 0.36 -16.49 13.14
C THR A 22 0.11 -15.81 11.81
N ARG A 23 1.17 -15.39 11.08
CA ARG A 23 1.05 -14.82 9.73
C ARG A 23 0.02 -15.65 8.97
N ALA A 24 -1.16 -15.09 8.69
CA ALA A 24 -2.10 -15.74 7.80
C ALA A 24 -1.33 -15.96 6.50
N GLN A 25 -1.08 -17.21 6.12
CA GLN A 25 -0.41 -17.49 4.87
C GLN A 25 -1.28 -16.91 3.76
N VAL A 26 -0.71 -16.00 2.97
CA VAL A 26 -1.36 -15.45 1.79
C VAL A 26 -1.67 -16.63 0.88
N THR A 27 -2.94 -16.84 0.57
CA THR A 27 -3.33 -17.98 -0.27
C THR A 27 -2.78 -17.75 -1.68
N PRO A 28 -2.28 -18.80 -2.37
CA PRO A 28 -1.76 -18.65 -3.73
C PRO A 28 -2.79 -18.02 -4.68
N GLY A 29 -4.06 -18.42 -4.57
CA GLY A 29 -5.14 -17.86 -5.40
C GLY A 29 -5.37 -16.37 -5.16
N PHE A 30 -5.30 -15.91 -3.90
CA PHE A 30 -5.43 -14.49 -3.59
C PHE A 30 -4.29 -13.67 -4.19
N ARG A 31 -3.04 -14.14 -4.07
CA ARG A 31 -1.89 -13.49 -4.72
C ARG A 31 -2.08 -13.38 -6.22
N SER A 32 -2.41 -14.49 -6.89
CA SER A 32 -2.58 -14.51 -8.35
C SER A 32 -3.69 -13.56 -8.80
N MET A 33 -4.79 -13.46 -8.04
CA MET A 33 -5.85 -12.47 -8.31
C MET A 33 -5.32 -11.03 -8.19
N VAL A 34 -4.61 -10.71 -7.10
CA VAL A 34 -4.07 -9.35 -6.90
C VAL A 34 -3.05 -8.98 -7.99
N GLU A 35 -2.17 -9.91 -8.37
CA GLU A 35 -1.21 -9.70 -9.46
C GLU A 35 -1.91 -9.47 -10.81
N ALA A 36 -2.94 -10.26 -11.12
CA ALA A 36 -3.72 -10.10 -12.35
C ALA A 36 -4.49 -8.77 -12.40
N VAL A 37 -4.95 -8.27 -11.25
CA VAL A 37 -5.68 -6.99 -11.18
C VAL A 37 -4.72 -5.79 -11.24
N LEU A 38 -3.57 -5.85 -10.57
CA LEU A 38 -2.73 -4.66 -10.38
C LEU A 38 -1.55 -4.57 -11.35
N VAL A 39 -0.93 -5.70 -11.70
CA VAL A 39 0.39 -5.74 -12.33
C VAL A 39 0.33 -6.09 -13.81
N ASP A 40 -0.76 -6.72 -14.27
CA ASP A 40 -0.90 -7.08 -15.68
C ASP A 40 -0.98 -5.82 -16.57
N THR A 41 -0.05 -5.72 -17.51
CA THR A 41 0.12 -4.60 -18.44
C THR A 41 -0.24 -4.97 -19.87
N SER A 42 -0.87 -6.13 -20.07
CA SER A 42 -1.10 -6.79 -21.36
C SER A 42 -1.72 -5.94 -22.47
N ASN A 43 -2.32 -4.76 -22.20
CA ASN A 43 -2.97 -3.95 -23.22
C ASN A 43 -2.77 -2.41 -23.16
N ARG A 44 -2.21 -1.82 -22.09
CA ARG A 44 -2.12 -0.34 -21.93
C ARG A 44 -0.91 0.07 -21.07
N TYR A 45 -0.33 1.25 -21.35
CA TYR A 45 0.76 1.89 -20.57
C TYR A 45 2.16 1.24 -20.63
N TRP A 46 2.54 0.67 -21.79
CA TRP A 46 3.85 0.01 -21.98
C TRP A 46 5.05 0.97 -21.86
N ASP A 47 4.85 2.27 -22.11
CA ASP A 47 5.86 3.33 -21.97
C ASP A 47 6.07 3.81 -20.53
N TYR A 48 5.22 3.39 -19.58
CA TYR A 48 5.29 3.82 -18.18
C TYR A 48 6.03 2.79 -17.32
N PRO A 49 6.72 3.18 -16.22
CA PRO A 49 7.36 2.23 -15.32
C PRO A 49 6.44 1.08 -14.88
N LYS A 50 6.93 -0.13 -15.13
CA LYS A 50 6.22 -1.36 -14.80
C LYS A 50 5.92 -1.43 -13.30
N PRO A 51 4.69 -1.83 -12.92
CA PRO A 51 4.37 -2.16 -11.54
C PRO A 51 5.37 -3.12 -10.90
N ILE A 52 5.67 -2.92 -9.61
CA ILE A 52 6.31 -3.95 -8.80
C ILE A 52 5.26 -4.89 -8.21
N ALA A 53 5.66 -6.10 -7.84
CA ALA A 53 4.79 -7.03 -7.13
C ALA A 53 4.43 -6.51 -5.73
N VAL A 54 3.21 -6.79 -5.28
CA VAL A 54 2.77 -6.44 -3.92
C VAL A 54 3.47 -7.33 -2.90
N SER A 55 4.04 -6.72 -1.86
CA SER A 55 4.76 -7.44 -0.81
C SER A 55 3.84 -8.32 0.05
N ASP A 56 4.37 -9.44 0.55
CA ASP A 56 3.62 -10.38 1.40
C ASP A 56 2.94 -9.75 2.62
N PRO A 57 3.58 -8.81 3.35
CA PRO A 57 2.91 -8.13 4.46
C PRO A 57 1.68 -7.34 4.02
N VAL A 58 1.72 -6.67 2.86
CA VAL A 58 0.56 -5.96 2.29
C VAL A 58 -0.51 -6.96 1.88
N LEU A 59 -0.14 -8.02 1.17
CA LEU A 59 -1.07 -9.08 0.75
C LEU A 59 -1.77 -9.75 1.94
N SER A 60 -1.06 -9.98 3.05
CA SER A 60 -1.66 -10.57 4.25
C SER A 60 -2.74 -9.65 4.84
N LEU A 61 -2.45 -8.35 4.99
CA LEU A 61 -3.42 -7.39 5.51
C LEU A 61 -4.60 -7.20 4.55
N MET A 62 -4.34 -7.25 3.25
CA MET A 62 -5.35 -7.14 2.21
C MET A 62 -6.25 -8.38 2.21
N GLN A 63 -5.71 -9.60 2.36
CA GLN A 63 -6.53 -10.81 2.48
C GLN A 63 -7.47 -10.73 3.70
N ASP A 64 -7.00 -10.16 4.82
CA ASP A 64 -7.85 -9.90 5.97
C ASP A 64 -8.95 -8.87 5.70
N GLU A 65 -8.71 -7.87 4.84
CA GLU A 65 -9.74 -6.92 4.36
C GLU A 65 -10.79 -7.62 3.49
N PHE A 66 -10.37 -8.47 2.55
CA PHE A 66 -11.27 -9.22 1.66
C PHE A 66 -12.14 -10.21 2.41
N ASN A 67 -11.57 -10.93 3.38
CA ASN A 67 -12.31 -11.86 4.23
C ASN A 67 -13.39 -11.19 5.10
N ARG A 68 -13.37 -9.85 5.20
CA ARG A 68 -14.36 -9.06 5.96
C ARG A 68 -15.34 -8.30 5.06
N SER A 69 -15.17 -8.32 3.74
CA SER A 69 -16.03 -7.59 2.81
C SER A 69 -16.18 -8.31 1.46
N ASP A 70 -17.36 -8.90 1.24
CA ASP A 70 -17.72 -9.49 -0.05
C ASP A 70 -17.77 -8.42 -1.15
N SER A 71 -18.23 -7.20 -0.82
CA SER A 71 -18.31 -6.08 -1.77
C SER A 71 -16.94 -5.63 -2.25
N LEU A 72 -15.90 -5.73 -1.41
CA LEU A 72 -14.53 -5.39 -1.81
C LEU A 72 -14.04 -6.30 -2.94
N SER A 73 -14.33 -7.60 -2.84
CA SER A 73 -13.90 -8.58 -3.85
C SER A 73 -14.50 -8.28 -5.21
N LEU A 74 -15.79 -7.93 -5.26
CA LEU A 74 -16.49 -7.56 -6.49
C LEU A 74 -15.92 -6.29 -7.09
N LEU A 75 -15.81 -5.22 -6.29
CA LEU A 75 -15.31 -3.93 -6.73
C LEU A 75 -13.85 -4.00 -7.19
N PHE A 76 -13.01 -4.76 -6.50
CA PHE A 76 -11.58 -4.84 -6.81
C PHE A 76 -11.30 -5.49 -8.17
N VAL A 77 -12.11 -6.45 -8.61
CA VAL A 77 -11.92 -7.07 -9.94
C VAL A 77 -12.30 -6.10 -11.08
N GLU A 78 -13.15 -5.11 -10.83
CA GLU A 78 -13.53 -4.09 -11.82
C GLU A 78 -12.36 -3.17 -12.19
N VAL A 79 -11.38 -3.01 -11.31
CA VAL A 79 -10.17 -2.24 -11.64
C VAL A 79 -9.13 -3.05 -12.41
N SER A 80 -9.35 -4.34 -12.67
CA SER A 80 -8.45 -5.12 -13.53
C SER A 80 -8.30 -4.48 -14.91
N PRO A 81 -7.09 -4.48 -15.50
CA PRO A 81 -6.87 -4.01 -16.87
C PRO A 81 -7.80 -4.64 -17.92
N ALA A 82 -8.25 -5.88 -17.69
CA ALA A 82 -9.20 -6.58 -18.56
C ALA A 82 -10.60 -5.94 -18.55
N ASN A 83 -11.00 -5.35 -17.41
CA ASN A 83 -12.31 -4.74 -17.18
C ASN A 83 -12.27 -3.21 -17.23
N PHE A 84 -11.07 -2.62 -17.15
CA PHE A 84 -10.86 -1.19 -17.03
C PHE A 84 -11.21 -0.44 -18.32
N ARG A 85 -12.41 0.14 -18.33
CA ARG A 85 -12.92 0.96 -19.44
C ARG A 85 -12.73 2.44 -19.19
N HIS A 86 -12.89 2.89 -17.95
CA HIS A 86 -12.87 4.32 -17.59
C HIS A 86 -12.25 4.56 -16.21
N LEU A 87 -11.62 5.74 -16.05
CA LEU A 87 -11.03 6.19 -14.78
C LEU A 87 -12.01 6.16 -13.59
N MET A 88 -13.30 6.40 -13.85
CA MET A 88 -14.37 6.36 -12.84
C MET A 88 -14.44 5.02 -12.09
N GLN A 89 -14.16 3.89 -12.76
CA GLN A 89 -14.16 2.58 -12.09
C GLN A 89 -13.03 2.49 -11.05
N GLY A 90 -11.87 3.09 -11.34
CA GLY A 90 -10.77 3.21 -10.37
C GLY A 90 -11.14 4.05 -9.16
N GLU A 91 -11.80 5.18 -9.40
CA GLU A 91 -12.26 6.08 -8.33
C GLU A 91 -13.29 5.42 -7.41
N GLU A 92 -14.25 4.65 -7.96
CA GLU A 92 -15.26 3.96 -7.17
C GLU A 92 -14.63 2.99 -6.14
N VAL A 93 -13.62 2.23 -6.55
CA VAL A 93 -12.88 1.33 -5.66
C VAL A 93 -12.10 2.11 -4.60
N ILE A 94 -11.42 3.19 -5.01
CA ILE A 94 -10.64 4.04 -4.09
C ILE A 94 -11.56 4.69 -3.05
N ASP A 95 -12.70 5.22 -3.47
CA ASP A 95 -13.71 5.85 -2.61
C ASP A 95 -14.34 4.85 -1.65
N TYR A 96 -14.63 3.64 -2.12
CA TYR A 96 -15.06 2.55 -1.25
C TYR A 96 -14.00 2.24 -0.20
N CYS A 97 -12.75 2.02 -0.63
CA CYS A 97 -11.66 1.70 0.29
C CYS A 97 -11.38 2.82 1.31
N SER A 98 -11.46 4.08 0.89
CA SER A 98 -11.30 5.25 1.75
C SER A 98 -12.41 5.33 2.80
N ARG A 99 -13.69 5.18 2.39
CA ARG A 99 -14.84 5.22 3.32
C ARG A 99 -14.83 4.07 4.33
N HIS A 100 -14.35 2.90 3.92
CA HIS A 100 -14.33 1.70 4.75
C HIS A 100 -13.00 1.46 5.50
N ASP A 101 -12.06 2.42 5.45
CA ASP A 101 -10.74 2.34 6.10
C ASP A 101 -9.96 1.05 5.72
N LEU A 102 -10.00 0.72 4.42
CA LEU A 102 -9.32 -0.42 3.80
C LEU A 102 -7.90 -0.01 3.38
N VAL A 103 -7.04 0.16 4.39
CA VAL A 103 -5.71 0.73 4.27
C VAL A 103 -4.79 -0.14 3.39
N ALA A 104 -4.84 -1.46 3.56
CA ALA A 104 -3.94 -2.35 2.82
C ALA A 104 -4.30 -2.39 1.32
N THR A 105 -5.59 -2.37 1.00
CA THR A 105 -6.05 -2.28 -0.39
C THR A 105 -5.64 -0.95 -1.03
N LEU A 106 -5.80 0.19 -0.35
CA LEU A 106 -5.29 1.49 -0.85
C LEU A 106 -3.77 1.47 -1.06
N THR A 107 -3.03 0.83 -0.17
CA THR A 107 -1.59 0.66 -0.30
C THR A 107 -1.21 -0.22 -1.50
N ALA A 108 -1.94 -1.30 -1.76
CA ALA A 108 -1.70 -2.16 -2.92
C ALA A 108 -2.01 -1.44 -4.24
N LEU A 109 -3.07 -0.62 -4.31
CA LEU A 109 -3.43 0.14 -5.51
C LEU A 109 -2.35 1.14 -5.95
N ALA A 110 -1.38 1.49 -5.09
CA ALA A 110 -0.24 2.33 -5.44
C ALA A 110 0.70 1.71 -6.50
N VAL A 111 0.54 0.42 -6.83
CA VAL A 111 1.26 -0.25 -7.93
C VAL A 111 0.36 -0.64 -9.11
N HIS A 112 -0.89 -0.19 -9.15
CA HIS A 112 -1.80 -0.49 -10.25
C HIS A 112 -1.24 -0.10 -11.64
N CYS A 113 -1.47 -0.85 -12.72
CA CYS A 113 -0.87 -0.58 -14.03
C CYS A 113 -1.14 0.84 -14.56
N ASN A 114 -2.36 1.35 -14.38
CA ASN A 114 -2.76 2.73 -14.70
C ASN A 114 -2.19 3.74 -13.68
N PRO A 115 -1.37 4.73 -14.10
CA PRO A 115 -0.75 5.71 -13.21
C PRO A 115 -1.75 6.62 -12.47
N ASP A 116 -2.89 6.98 -13.07
CA ASP A 116 -3.90 7.82 -12.41
C ASP A 116 -4.49 7.12 -11.18
N VAL A 117 -4.69 5.79 -11.29
CA VAL A 117 -5.17 4.96 -10.18
C VAL A 117 -4.12 4.93 -9.06
N ARG A 118 -2.83 4.80 -9.40
CA ARG A 118 -1.73 4.85 -8.41
C ARG A 118 -1.74 6.15 -7.62
N ILE A 119 -1.82 7.28 -8.33
CA ILE A 119 -1.82 8.63 -7.76
C ILE A 119 -3.03 8.81 -6.83
N LYS A 120 -4.24 8.52 -7.31
CA LYS A 120 -5.46 8.68 -6.52
C LYS A 120 -5.48 7.76 -5.29
N ALA A 121 -4.97 6.55 -5.41
CA ALA A 121 -4.83 5.64 -4.27
C ALA A 121 -3.86 6.20 -3.21
N LEU A 122 -2.73 6.77 -3.63
CA LEU A 122 -1.78 7.42 -2.71
C LEU A 122 -2.39 8.66 -2.03
N GLN A 123 -3.15 9.48 -2.76
CA GLN A 123 -3.85 10.65 -2.20
C GLN A 123 -4.92 10.24 -1.17
N ALA A 124 -5.72 9.22 -1.49
CA ALA A 124 -6.71 8.67 -0.57
C ALA A 124 -6.01 8.06 0.67
N ARG A 125 -4.93 7.31 0.47
CA ARG A 125 -4.12 6.72 1.55
C ARG A 125 -3.54 7.78 2.48
N LEU A 126 -3.00 8.86 1.91
CA LEU A 126 -2.44 10.00 2.66
C LEU A 126 -3.53 10.69 3.48
N THR A 127 -4.69 10.95 2.86
CA THR A 127 -5.86 11.51 3.54
C THR A 127 -6.30 10.65 4.72
N ARG A 128 -6.35 9.32 4.54
CA ARG A 128 -6.66 8.37 5.62
C ARG A 128 -5.62 8.37 6.73
N ALA A 129 -4.34 8.45 6.42
CA ALA A 129 -3.28 8.60 7.42
C ALA A 129 -3.47 9.89 8.23
N ARG A 130 -3.70 11.03 7.57
CA ARG A 130 -3.92 12.34 8.23
C ARG A 130 -5.12 12.30 9.16
N ILE A 131 -6.26 11.76 8.72
CA ILE A 131 -7.45 11.57 9.56
C ILE A 131 -7.13 10.66 10.75
N GLY A 132 -6.37 9.59 10.54
CA GLY A 132 -5.95 8.68 11.60
C GLY A 132 -5.08 9.32 12.69
N LEU A 133 -4.41 10.45 12.42
CA LEU A 133 -3.69 11.21 13.44
C LEU A 133 -4.64 12.00 14.37
N LEU A 134 -5.86 12.29 13.92
CA LEU A 134 -6.84 13.10 14.64
C LEU A 134 -7.84 12.25 15.43
N ILE A 135 -7.96 10.96 15.11
CA ILE A 135 -8.98 10.07 15.67
C ILE A 135 -8.35 8.99 16.55
N ASN A 136 -8.77 8.92 17.81
CA ASN A 136 -8.48 7.79 18.69
C ASN A 136 -9.49 6.65 18.46
N ASP A 137 -9.17 5.75 17.53
CA ASP A 137 -10.05 4.65 17.13
C ASP A 137 -9.63 3.28 17.69
N LYS A 138 -10.49 2.26 17.48
CA LYS A 138 -10.23 0.89 17.93
C LYS A 138 -8.95 0.30 17.33
N LYS A 139 -8.65 0.61 16.06
CA LYS A 139 -7.44 0.13 15.37
C LYS A 139 -6.16 0.74 15.94
N LEU A 140 -6.21 1.99 16.42
CA LEU A 140 -5.09 2.59 17.12
C LEU A 140 -4.88 1.93 18.48
N ARG A 141 -5.96 1.71 19.24
CA ARG A 141 -5.90 1.09 20.58
C ARG A 141 -5.37 -0.34 20.58
N ASN A 142 -5.67 -1.11 19.54
CA ASN A 142 -5.16 -2.48 19.41
C ASN A 142 -3.87 -2.59 18.58
N GLY A 143 -3.23 -1.46 18.23
CA GLY A 143 -1.98 -1.41 17.47
C GLY A 143 -2.10 -1.72 15.98
N ARG A 144 -3.28 -2.12 15.48
CA ARG A 144 -3.48 -2.45 14.06
C ARG A 144 -3.17 -1.29 13.13
N ARG A 145 -3.52 -0.05 13.51
CA ARG A 145 -3.24 1.15 12.71
C ARG A 145 -1.73 1.41 12.58
N VAL A 146 -0.99 1.18 13.66
CA VAL A 146 0.48 1.31 13.67
C VAL A 146 1.11 0.28 12.74
N GLU A 147 0.62 -0.96 12.78
CA GLU A 147 1.09 -2.03 11.89
C GLU A 147 0.75 -1.75 10.42
N GLU A 148 -0.50 -1.37 10.11
CA GLU A 148 -0.94 -1.00 8.76
C GLU A 148 -0.07 0.14 8.20
N ASN A 149 0.22 1.16 9.01
CA ASN A 149 1.10 2.28 8.63
C ASN A 149 2.55 1.83 8.39
N ARG A 150 3.10 0.97 9.26
CA ARG A 150 4.46 0.46 9.13
C ARG A 150 4.62 -0.41 7.87
N VAL A 151 3.65 -1.28 7.61
CA VAL A 151 3.63 -2.11 6.38
C VAL A 151 3.49 -1.23 5.14
N SER A 152 2.60 -0.24 5.17
CA SER A 152 2.44 0.73 4.07
C SER A 152 3.75 1.46 3.78
N GLY A 153 4.38 2.03 4.80
CA GLY A 153 5.61 2.81 4.63
C GLY A 153 6.76 1.97 4.08
N ARG A 154 6.92 0.73 4.55
CA ARG A 154 7.94 -0.19 4.02
C ARG A 154 7.71 -0.52 2.55
N PHE A 155 6.46 -0.78 2.17
CA PHE A 155 6.13 -1.08 0.79
C PHE A 155 6.30 0.16 -0.12
N PHE A 156 5.90 1.34 0.34
CA PHE A 156 6.13 2.59 -0.39
C PHE A 156 7.61 2.91 -0.58
N LEU A 157 8.45 2.59 0.42
CA LEU A 157 9.90 2.71 0.28
C LEU A 157 10.43 1.73 -0.77
N GLU A 158 9.95 0.49 -0.79
CA GLU A 158 10.30 -0.49 -1.83
C GLU A 158 9.89 -0.03 -3.24
N ILE A 159 8.74 0.62 -3.38
CA ILE A 159 8.32 1.26 -4.64
C ILE A 159 9.32 2.35 -5.05
N MET A 160 9.69 3.26 -4.12
CA MET A 160 10.68 4.32 -4.38
C MET A 160 12.06 3.78 -4.76
N GLU A 161 12.46 2.63 -4.22
CA GLU A 161 13.75 2.00 -4.50
C GLU A 161 13.82 1.35 -5.88
N ARG A 162 12.67 0.89 -6.41
CA ARG A 162 12.62 0.08 -7.63
C ARG A 162 12.06 0.81 -8.84
N THR A 163 11.34 1.89 -8.62
CA THR A 163 10.80 2.73 -9.69
C THR A 163 11.86 3.77 -10.07
N PRO A 164 12.12 4.01 -11.36
CA PRO A 164 12.90 5.18 -11.79
C PRO A 164 12.37 6.44 -11.13
N HIS A 165 13.23 7.38 -10.74
CA HIS A 165 12.77 8.65 -10.17
C HIS A 165 12.37 9.65 -11.26
N ASP A 166 12.95 9.53 -12.44
CA ASP A 166 12.66 10.37 -13.61
C ASP A 166 12.44 9.47 -14.84
N ILE A 167 11.57 9.91 -15.74
CA ILE A 167 11.29 9.22 -17.00
C ILE A 167 11.20 10.23 -18.16
N PRO A 168 11.61 9.85 -19.38
CA PRO A 168 11.52 10.75 -20.53
C PRO A 168 10.07 10.94 -21.02
N GLY A 169 9.83 12.07 -21.68
CA GLY A 169 8.55 12.40 -22.35
C GLY A 169 7.66 13.33 -21.53
N SER A 170 7.19 14.43 -22.12
CA SER A 170 6.60 15.56 -21.36
C SER A 170 5.34 15.23 -20.56
N GLU A 171 4.43 14.41 -21.12
CA GLU A 171 3.18 14.06 -20.45
C GLU A 171 3.39 12.96 -19.39
N ASN A 172 4.04 11.85 -19.77
CA ASN A 172 4.33 10.75 -18.85
C ASN A 172 5.25 11.20 -17.70
N ALA A 173 6.24 12.05 -17.95
CA ALA A 173 7.09 12.63 -16.91
C ALA A 173 6.28 13.47 -15.91
N THR A 174 5.34 14.29 -16.39
CA THR A 174 4.49 15.10 -15.50
C THR A 174 3.64 14.23 -14.58
N ILE A 175 3.03 13.16 -15.13
CA ILE A 175 2.25 12.19 -14.36
C ILE A 175 3.16 11.44 -13.38
N HIS A 176 4.37 11.11 -13.80
CA HIS A 176 5.37 10.43 -12.97
C HIS A 176 5.88 11.27 -11.81
N ASP A 177 6.18 12.55 -12.05
CA ASP A 177 6.56 13.50 -11.00
C ASP A 177 5.46 13.61 -9.94
N LEU A 178 4.20 13.65 -10.38
CA LEU A 178 3.05 13.64 -9.48
C LEU A 178 2.99 12.35 -8.65
N TYR A 179 3.14 11.18 -9.27
CA TYR A 179 3.19 9.89 -8.58
C TYR A 179 4.30 9.83 -7.52
N MET A 180 5.52 10.22 -7.90
CA MET A 180 6.67 10.23 -6.99
C MET A 180 6.45 11.20 -5.83
N ARG A 181 5.87 12.37 -6.08
CA ARG A 181 5.52 13.33 -5.01
C ARG A 181 4.53 12.75 -4.01
N GLU A 182 3.44 12.15 -4.47
CA GLU A 182 2.44 11.54 -3.58
C GLU A 182 3.05 10.39 -2.75
N LEU A 183 3.99 9.65 -3.34
CA LEU A 183 4.70 8.57 -2.66
C LEU A 183 5.63 9.12 -1.55
N MET A 184 6.36 10.19 -1.84
CA MET A 184 7.22 10.89 -0.87
C MET A 184 6.41 11.52 0.26
N GLU A 185 5.27 12.15 -0.02
CA GLU A 185 4.38 12.71 1.01
C GLU A 185 3.83 11.63 1.95
N ASN A 186 3.46 10.47 1.40
CA ASN A 186 3.06 9.32 2.21
C ASN A 186 4.21 8.83 3.11
N LEU A 187 5.42 8.71 2.56
CA LEU A 187 6.59 8.29 3.33
C LEU A 187 6.87 9.26 4.48
N ASP A 188 6.93 10.55 4.19
CA ASP A 188 7.15 11.59 5.21
C ASP A 188 6.12 11.55 6.34
N LEU A 189 4.84 11.39 6.01
CA LEU A 189 3.78 11.34 7.01
C LEU A 189 3.87 10.06 7.84
N LEU A 190 4.14 8.91 7.21
CA LEU A 190 4.20 7.61 7.88
C LEU A 190 5.45 7.47 8.76
N THR A 191 6.52 8.19 8.46
CA THR A 191 7.76 8.21 9.27
C THR A 191 7.88 9.41 10.19
N GLY A 192 7.04 10.44 10.01
CA GLY A 192 7.10 11.70 10.75
C GLY A 192 8.29 12.60 10.39
N GLU A 193 8.84 12.47 9.18
CA GLU A 193 10.06 13.19 8.75
C GLU A 193 9.75 14.55 8.08
N PHE A 194 8.58 14.68 7.45
CA PHE A 194 8.05 15.91 6.84
C PHE A 194 9.03 16.69 5.96
N ILE A 195 9.86 15.99 5.17
CA ILE A 195 10.93 16.56 4.33
C ILE A 195 10.36 17.30 3.12
N PHE A 196 9.31 16.78 2.49
CA PHE A 196 8.64 17.26 1.27
C PHE A 196 7.19 17.71 1.53
N PHE A 197 6.77 17.76 2.80
CA PHE A 197 5.42 18.18 3.18
C PHE A 197 5.30 19.72 3.16
N GLY A 198 4.32 20.27 2.42
CA GLY A 198 3.94 21.69 2.46
C GLY A 198 3.87 22.41 1.11
N PRO A 199 3.17 23.56 1.02
CA PRO A 199 2.87 24.25 -0.24
C PRO A 199 4.11 24.73 -1.01
N ASP A 200 5.18 25.11 -0.30
CA ASP A 200 6.43 25.56 -0.94
C ASP A 200 7.26 24.40 -1.51
N LYS A 201 6.99 23.16 -1.07
CA LYS A 201 7.69 21.94 -1.49
C LYS A 201 6.93 21.13 -2.54
N GLN A 202 5.73 21.58 -2.92
CA GLN A 202 4.89 20.93 -3.92
C GLN A 202 5.36 21.15 -5.37
N GLN A 203 6.27 22.09 -5.63
CA GLN A 203 6.49 22.60 -6.99
C GLN A 203 7.55 21.85 -7.82
N ARG A 204 8.44 21.04 -7.23
CA ARG A 204 9.43 20.24 -7.98
C ARG A 204 9.74 18.95 -7.24
N MET A 205 9.99 17.86 -7.97
CA MET A 205 10.72 16.72 -7.40
C MET A 205 11.99 17.26 -6.72
N GLY A 206 12.24 16.82 -5.49
CA GLY A 206 13.48 17.15 -4.79
C GLY A 206 14.69 16.79 -5.66
N ASN A 207 15.81 17.48 -5.49
CA ASN A 207 16.99 17.08 -6.26
C ASN A 207 17.40 15.63 -5.87
N PRO A 208 18.06 14.86 -6.76
CA PRO A 208 18.38 13.45 -6.49
C PRO A 208 19.15 13.22 -5.18
N ALA A 209 19.96 14.20 -4.74
CA ALA A 209 20.70 14.12 -3.49
C ALA A 209 19.78 14.28 -2.26
N GLU A 210 18.75 15.12 -2.33
CA GLU A 210 17.71 15.26 -1.31
C GLU A 210 16.86 14.00 -1.20
N ILE A 211 16.46 13.43 -2.34
CA ILE A 211 15.70 12.16 -2.37
C ILE A 211 16.54 11.05 -1.74
N SER A 212 17.82 10.93 -2.12
CA SER A 212 18.73 9.92 -1.54
C SER A 212 18.86 10.06 -0.02
N LYS A 213 19.01 11.29 0.50
CA LYS A 213 19.06 11.55 1.95
C LYS A 213 17.73 11.22 2.63
N ALA A 214 16.60 11.55 2.01
CA ALA A 214 15.27 11.24 2.53
C ALA A 214 15.04 9.73 2.62
N MET A 215 15.42 8.97 1.59
CA MET A 215 15.33 7.51 1.60
C MET A 215 16.09 6.88 2.78
N VAL A 216 17.29 7.36 3.11
CA VAL A 216 18.04 6.91 4.29
C VAL A 216 17.27 7.19 5.58
N ARG A 217 16.69 8.38 5.72
CA ARG A 217 15.92 8.79 6.91
C ARG A 217 14.65 7.94 7.06
N TRP A 218 13.89 7.77 5.97
CA TRP A 218 12.69 6.93 5.96
C TRP A 218 13.02 5.48 6.30
N HIS A 219 14.07 4.93 5.70
CA HIS A 219 14.53 3.57 5.99
C HIS A 219 14.85 3.39 7.48
N ALA A 220 15.60 4.31 8.09
CA ALA A 220 15.94 4.25 9.51
C ALA A 220 14.71 4.24 10.43
N LYS A 221 13.64 4.99 10.07
CA LYS A 221 12.37 5.00 10.83
C LYS A 221 11.53 3.75 10.63
N LEU A 222 11.52 3.18 9.42
CA LEU A 222 10.70 2.01 9.09
C LEU A 222 11.32 0.69 9.56
N TYR A 223 12.64 0.67 9.79
CA TYR A 223 13.41 -0.50 10.23
C TYR A 223 14.27 -0.19 11.47
N PRO A 224 13.66 0.17 12.62
CA PRO A 224 14.42 0.44 13.84
C PRO A 224 15.06 -0.87 14.35
N GLY A 225 16.38 -0.87 14.55
CA GLY A 225 17.09 -2.00 15.16
C GLY A 225 17.67 -3.05 14.19
N LYS A 226 18.05 -2.65 12.97
CA LYS A 226 19.17 -3.29 12.26
C LYS A 226 20.46 -2.58 12.61
#